data_AF-A0A5J5NCK8-F1
#
_entry.id   AF-A0A5J5NCK8-F1
#
_cell.length_a   1.000
_cell.length_b   1.000
_cell.length_c   1.000
_cell.angle_alpha   90.00
_cell.angle_beta   90.00
_cell.angle_gamma   90.00
#
_symmetry.space_group_name_H-M   'P 1'
#
loop_
_entity.id
_entity.type
_entity.pdbx_description
1 polymer ?
#
loop_
_entity_poly.entity_id
_entity_poly.type
_entity_poly.pdbx_seq_one_letter_code
_entity_poly.pdbx_strand_id
1 'polypeptide(L)'
;MIQRMLPSNGNSKFSVCVCRMNGLVKLALQAVRILHTGQPSLAPVPPLPEHGGKVRFGLIPEEFFQFLYPKTGVTGPYVLGTGLILYLLSKEIYVITPETFSAISTIGFLVYVVKKYGASVGEFADKLNEQKIAQLEEVKQASIKQIQDAIDMEKSQQALVQKRHYLFDVQRNNIAMALEVTYRERLHRVYREVKNRLDYHISVQNMMRQKEQEHMINWVEKRVVQSISAQQVHDVSKLLFRSHHLGNINQHKLLCKTKTGQVYF
;
A
#
# COMPACT_ATOMS: atom_id res chain seq x y z
N MET A 1 -31.34 -17.93 38.76
CA MET A 1 -30.84 -19.30 38.50
C MET A 1 -30.56 -19.40 37.00
N ILE A 2 -29.57 -18.67 36.48
CA ILE A 2 -28.19 -19.13 36.22
C ILE A 2 -28.17 -20.59 35.72
N GLN A 3 -27.88 -20.82 34.43
CA GLN A 3 -26.71 -21.61 34.00
C GLN A 3 -26.40 -21.42 32.51
N ARG A 4 -25.40 -20.55 32.26
CA ARG A 4 -24.37 -20.52 31.20
C ARG A 4 -24.64 -21.17 29.83
N MET A 5 -24.71 -20.30 28.82
CA MET A 5 -23.98 -20.47 27.57
C MET A 5 -22.47 -20.54 27.84
N LEU A 6 -21.77 -21.47 27.20
CA LEU A 6 -20.38 -21.28 26.78
C LEU A 6 -20.17 -22.02 25.43
N PRO A 7 -19.66 -21.34 24.39
CA PRO A 7 -19.30 -21.97 23.13
C PRO A 7 -17.98 -22.74 23.28
N SER A 8 -17.97 -23.96 22.73
CA SER A 8 -16.79 -24.82 22.64
C SER A 8 -15.69 -24.15 21.82
N ASN A 9 -14.66 -23.71 22.54
CA ASN A 9 -13.44 -23.09 22.05
C ASN A 9 -12.63 -24.08 21.18
N GLY A 10 -12.79 -23.99 19.86
CA GLY A 10 -12.06 -24.80 18.86
C GLY A 10 -10.64 -24.32 18.56
N ASN A 11 -10.15 -23.25 19.22
CA ASN A 11 -8.87 -22.61 18.88
C ASN A 11 -7.65 -23.15 19.65
N SER A 12 -7.81 -24.11 20.56
CA SER A 12 -6.67 -24.72 21.27
C SER A 12 -6.03 -25.90 20.49
N LYS A 13 -6.78 -26.59 19.62
CA LYS A 13 -6.23 -27.70 18.83
C LYS A 13 -5.35 -27.22 17.66
N PHE A 14 -5.64 -26.05 17.08
CA PHE A 14 -4.81 -25.48 15.99
C PHE A 14 -3.48 -24.91 16.51
N SER A 15 -3.47 -24.30 17.70
CA SER A 15 -2.23 -23.76 18.30
C SER A 15 -1.26 -24.86 18.74
N VAL A 16 -1.76 -25.98 19.29
CA VAL A 16 -0.93 -27.13 19.68
C VAL A 16 -0.37 -27.87 18.45
N CYS A 17 -1.08 -27.89 17.32
CA CYS A 17 -0.59 -28.50 16.09
C CYS A 17 0.55 -27.68 15.45
N VAL A 18 0.50 -26.34 15.50
CA VAL A 18 1.53 -25.45 14.95
C VAL A 18 2.84 -25.52 15.78
N CYS A 19 2.77 -25.61 17.11
CA CYS A 19 3.99 -25.79 17.92
C CYS A 19 4.66 -27.16 17.70
N ARG A 20 3.88 -28.23 17.47
CA ARG A 20 4.42 -29.57 17.21
C ARG A 20 5.00 -29.71 15.79
N MET A 21 4.50 -28.95 14.83
CA MET A 21 5.08 -28.84 13.49
C MET A 21 6.41 -28.06 13.48
N ASN A 22 6.56 -27.02 14.29
CA ASN A 22 7.81 -26.25 14.34
C ASN A 22 9.00 -27.06 14.90
N GLY A 23 8.75 -28.01 15.81
CA GLY A 23 9.76 -28.95 16.31
C GLY A 23 10.13 -30.02 15.27
N LEU A 24 9.14 -30.57 14.57
CA LEU A 24 9.35 -31.56 13.49
C LEU A 24 10.04 -30.96 12.26
N VAL A 25 9.75 -29.70 11.92
CA VAL A 25 10.37 -28.99 10.80
C VAL A 25 11.83 -28.63 11.12
N LYS A 26 12.15 -28.24 12.37
CA LYS A 26 13.54 -28.04 12.79
C LYS A 26 14.34 -29.34 12.81
N LEU A 27 13.73 -30.44 13.29
CA LEU A 27 14.38 -31.75 13.28
C LEU A 27 14.59 -32.27 11.85
N ALA A 28 13.64 -32.04 10.94
CA ALA A 28 13.78 -32.38 9.53
C ALA A 28 14.83 -31.51 8.81
N LEU A 29 14.85 -30.19 9.03
CA LEU A 29 15.87 -29.29 8.47
C LEU A 29 17.28 -29.61 8.97
N GLN A 30 17.40 -30.09 10.21
CA GLN A 30 18.69 -30.48 10.80
C GLN A 30 19.11 -31.89 10.40
N ALA A 31 18.16 -32.80 10.14
CA ALA A 31 18.41 -34.14 9.60
C ALA A 31 18.82 -34.12 8.12
N VAL A 32 18.29 -33.18 7.32
CA VAL A 32 18.69 -33.00 5.91
C VAL A 32 20.14 -32.53 5.77
N ARG A 33 20.73 -31.88 6.78
CA ARG A 33 22.13 -31.43 6.75
C ARG A 33 23.18 -32.54 6.89
N ILE A 34 22.80 -33.79 7.21
CA ILE A 34 23.77 -34.84 7.58
C ILE A 34 23.83 -36.00 6.57
N LEU A 35 22.92 -36.07 5.59
CA LEU A 35 22.97 -37.08 4.54
C LEU A 35 23.68 -36.55 3.28
N HIS A 36 25.00 -36.44 3.36
CA HIS A 36 25.86 -36.50 2.17
C HIS A 36 25.88 -37.93 1.62
N THR A 37 24.75 -38.39 1.07
CA THR A 37 24.68 -39.55 0.18
C THR A 37 24.48 -39.09 -1.27
N GLY A 38 25.00 -37.91 -1.60
CA GLY A 38 25.19 -37.50 -3.00
C GLY A 38 26.39 -38.26 -3.57
N GLN A 39 26.27 -38.77 -4.79
CA GLN A 39 27.40 -39.34 -5.52
C GLN A 39 28.61 -38.39 -5.41
N PRO A 40 29.85 -38.91 -5.27
CA PRO A 40 31.05 -38.07 -5.14
C PRO A 40 31.29 -37.13 -6.33
N SER A 41 30.56 -37.32 -7.44
CA SER A 41 30.53 -36.42 -8.60
C SER A 41 29.82 -35.08 -8.37
N LEU A 42 29.04 -34.94 -7.29
CA LEU A 42 28.28 -33.72 -6.96
C LEU A 42 28.99 -32.84 -5.92
N ALA A 43 30.21 -33.20 -5.52
CA ALA A 43 31.00 -32.35 -4.65
C ALA A 43 31.34 -31.03 -5.38
N PRO A 44 31.27 -29.86 -4.72
CA PRO A 44 31.74 -28.62 -5.30
C PRO A 44 33.20 -28.76 -5.72
N VAL A 45 33.46 -28.74 -7.03
CA VAL A 45 34.80 -28.76 -7.57
C VAL A 45 35.40 -27.35 -7.36
N PRO A 46 36.68 -27.23 -6.99
CA PRO A 46 37.33 -25.93 -6.93
C PRO A 46 37.20 -25.21 -8.28
N PRO A 47 37.04 -23.87 -8.29
CA PRO A 47 37.00 -23.12 -9.53
C PRO A 47 38.31 -23.30 -10.30
N LEU A 48 38.21 -23.28 -11.63
CA LEU A 48 39.38 -23.29 -12.49
C LEU A 48 40.20 -22.01 -12.26
N PRO A 49 41.54 -22.10 -12.26
CA PRO A 49 42.38 -20.90 -12.22
C PRO A 49 42.11 -20.04 -13.46
N GLU A 50 42.08 -18.72 -13.27
CA GLU A 50 41.73 -17.76 -14.34
C GLU A 50 42.77 -17.74 -15.46
N HIS A 51 44.05 -17.96 -15.13
CA HIS A 51 45.16 -17.94 -16.08
C HIS A 51 45.91 -19.28 -16.05
N GLY A 52 46.18 -19.83 -17.24
CA GLY A 52 47.03 -21.01 -17.41
C GLY A 52 48.52 -20.68 -17.32
N GLY A 53 49.34 -21.73 -17.23
CA GLY A 53 50.81 -21.60 -17.28
C GLY A 53 51.28 -20.92 -18.57
N LYS A 54 52.26 -20.03 -18.47
CA LYS A 54 52.79 -19.30 -19.62
C LYS A 54 53.63 -20.21 -20.51
N VAL A 55 53.41 -20.14 -21.83
CA VAL A 55 54.13 -20.96 -22.83
C VAL A 55 54.83 -20.06 -23.85
N ARG A 56 56.10 -20.34 -24.14
CA ARG A 56 56.85 -19.70 -25.23
C ARG A 56 56.81 -20.57 -26.49
N PHE A 57 56.74 -19.93 -27.67
CA PHE A 57 56.69 -20.59 -28.99
C PHE A 57 55.53 -21.59 -29.19
N GLY A 58 54.49 -21.54 -28.35
CA GLY A 58 53.31 -22.40 -28.43
C GLY A 58 53.49 -23.84 -27.92
N LEU A 59 54.73 -24.35 -27.82
CA LEU A 59 55.02 -25.73 -27.42
C LEU A 59 55.82 -25.87 -26.12
N ILE A 60 56.66 -24.88 -25.78
CA ILE A 60 57.63 -25.01 -24.68
C ILE A 60 57.16 -24.15 -23.48
N PRO A 61 56.85 -24.74 -22.31
CA PRO A 61 56.39 -23.99 -21.15
C PRO A 61 57.49 -23.12 -20.56
N GLU A 62 57.12 -22.00 -19.93
CA GLU A 62 58.07 -21.12 -19.22
C GLU A 62 58.80 -21.86 -18.09
N GLU A 63 58.16 -22.87 -17.49
CA GLU A 63 58.74 -23.72 -16.45
C GLU A 63 60.06 -24.37 -16.90
N PHE A 64 60.17 -24.75 -18.18
CA PHE A 64 61.40 -25.29 -18.74
C PHE A 64 62.51 -24.24 -18.82
N PHE A 65 62.16 -22.99 -19.13
CA PHE A 65 63.10 -21.87 -19.14
C PHE A 65 63.55 -21.53 -17.72
N GLN A 66 62.64 -21.52 -16.74
CA GLN A 66 62.97 -21.28 -15.34
C GLN A 66 63.90 -22.34 -14.77
N PHE A 67 63.70 -23.61 -15.14
CA PHE A 67 64.58 -24.71 -14.74
C PHE A 67 66.03 -24.51 -15.21
N LEU A 68 66.24 -24.02 -16.43
CA LEU A 68 67.58 -23.80 -17.01
C LEU A 68 68.19 -22.42 -16.68
N TYR A 69 67.35 -21.45 -16.29
CA TYR A 69 67.75 -20.09 -15.96
C TYR A 69 68.92 -20.00 -14.95
N PRO A 70 68.91 -20.70 -13.79
CA PRO A 70 69.98 -20.56 -12.80
C PRO A 70 71.34 -21.11 -13.26
N LYS A 71 71.40 -21.89 -14.34
CA LYS A 71 72.65 -22.51 -14.83
C LYS A 71 73.19 -21.85 -16.09
N THR A 72 72.31 -21.47 -17.00
CA THR A 72 72.70 -21.05 -18.35
C THR A 72 72.10 -19.69 -18.75
N GLY A 73 71.39 -19.03 -17.83
CA GLY A 73 70.72 -17.77 -18.09
C GLY A 73 69.59 -17.89 -19.14
N VAL A 74 69.13 -16.74 -19.65
CA VAL A 74 68.05 -16.68 -20.65
C VAL A 74 68.44 -17.38 -21.95
N THR A 75 69.70 -17.27 -22.38
CA THR A 75 70.17 -17.80 -23.66
C THR A 75 70.32 -19.32 -23.68
N GLY A 76 70.49 -19.94 -22.51
CA GLY A 76 70.64 -21.39 -22.36
C GLY A 76 69.64 -22.24 -23.14
N PRO A 77 68.33 -22.14 -22.87
CA PRO A 77 67.32 -22.94 -23.58
C PRO A 77 67.28 -22.66 -25.09
N TYR A 78 67.61 -21.44 -25.55
CA TYR A 78 67.66 -21.13 -26.98
C TYR A 78 68.86 -21.80 -27.67
N VAL A 79 70.04 -21.75 -27.05
CA VAL A 79 71.26 -22.41 -27.55
C VAL A 79 71.12 -23.93 -27.49
N LEU A 80 70.45 -24.45 -26.46
CA LEU A 80 70.08 -25.86 -26.37
C LEU A 80 69.16 -26.25 -27.53
N GLY A 81 68.12 -25.46 -27.80
CA GLY A 81 67.20 -25.71 -28.91
C GLY A 81 67.88 -25.72 -30.28
N THR A 82 68.72 -24.72 -30.57
CA THR A 82 69.48 -24.69 -31.84
C THR A 82 70.51 -25.81 -31.92
N GLY A 83 71.17 -26.13 -30.80
CA GLY A 83 72.11 -27.26 -30.69
C GLY A 83 71.45 -28.62 -30.95
N LEU A 84 70.25 -28.85 -30.42
CA LEU A 84 69.48 -30.07 -30.68
C LEU A 84 69.08 -30.19 -32.14
N ILE A 85 68.61 -29.11 -32.77
CA ILE A 85 68.26 -29.12 -34.20
C ILE A 85 69.48 -29.45 -35.05
N LEU A 86 70.63 -28.80 -34.77
CA LEU A 86 71.88 -29.05 -35.50
C LEU A 86 72.39 -30.48 -35.28
N TYR A 87 72.28 -31.01 -34.06
CA TYR A 87 72.65 -32.38 -33.73
C TYR A 87 71.78 -33.41 -34.47
N LEU A 88 70.45 -33.21 -34.50
CA LEU A 88 69.51 -34.09 -35.21
C LEU A 88 69.80 -34.15 -36.71
N LEU A 89 70.19 -33.03 -37.31
CA LEU A 89 70.61 -32.96 -38.72
C LEU A 89 71.98 -33.61 -38.94
N SER A 90 72.96 -33.33 -38.09
CA SER A 90 74.34 -33.84 -38.24
C SER A 90 74.47 -35.34 -37.99
N LYS A 91 73.59 -35.94 -37.19
CA LYS A 91 73.54 -37.39 -36.92
C LYS A 91 72.53 -38.14 -37.78
N GLU A 92 71.90 -37.48 -38.74
CA GLU A 92 70.88 -38.03 -39.64
C GLU A 92 69.72 -38.72 -38.89
N ILE A 93 69.49 -38.38 -37.62
CA ILE A 93 68.32 -38.84 -36.86
C ILE A 93 67.05 -38.22 -37.48
N TYR A 94 67.19 -37.04 -38.08
CA TYR A 94 66.18 -36.41 -38.91
C TYR A 94 66.63 -36.38 -40.38
N VAL A 95 66.13 -37.33 -41.18
CA VAL A 95 66.46 -37.46 -42.61
C VAL A 95 65.59 -36.53 -43.45
N ILE A 96 66.23 -35.68 -44.28
CA ILE A 96 65.53 -34.77 -45.20
C ILE A 96 64.90 -35.58 -46.35
N THR A 97 63.60 -35.79 -46.25
CA THR A 97 62.75 -36.55 -47.18
C THR A 97 61.80 -35.57 -47.86
N PRO A 98 61.23 -35.83 -49.06
CA PRO A 98 60.19 -34.97 -49.64
C PRO A 98 59.05 -34.60 -48.67
N GLU A 99 58.72 -35.49 -47.73
CA GLU A 99 57.72 -35.25 -46.66
C GLU A 99 58.08 -34.10 -45.72
N THR A 100 59.37 -33.78 -45.51
CA THR A 100 59.77 -32.68 -44.60
C THR A 100 59.36 -31.32 -45.16
N PHE A 101 59.31 -31.16 -46.48
CA PHE A 101 58.80 -29.93 -47.12
C PHE A 101 57.29 -29.78 -46.91
N SER A 102 56.56 -30.89 -47.00
CA SER A 102 55.12 -30.93 -46.71
C SER A 102 54.86 -30.58 -45.24
N ALA A 103 55.62 -31.16 -44.30
CA ALA A 103 55.52 -30.85 -42.87
C ALA A 103 55.77 -29.37 -42.54
N ILE A 104 56.79 -28.74 -43.15
CA ILE A 104 57.07 -27.31 -42.96
C ILE A 104 55.89 -26.45 -43.45
N SER A 105 55.30 -26.82 -44.59
CA SER A 105 54.11 -26.13 -45.13
C SER A 105 52.91 -26.26 -44.20
N THR A 106 52.62 -27.48 -43.71
CA THR A 106 51.51 -27.73 -42.78
C THR A 106 51.69 -26.97 -41.46
N ILE A 107 52.90 -26.97 -40.88
CA ILE A 107 53.20 -26.23 -39.65
C ILE A 107 53.05 -24.72 -39.88
N GLY A 108 53.56 -24.20 -41.00
CA GLY A 108 53.43 -22.79 -41.38
C GLY A 108 51.97 -22.36 -41.53
N PHE A 109 51.14 -23.18 -42.18
CA PHE A 109 49.71 -22.95 -42.29
C PHE A 109 49.02 -22.95 -40.93
N LEU A 110 49.34 -23.90 -40.06
CA LEU A 110 48.75 -24.00 -38.72
C LEU A 110 49.10 -22.77 -37.86
N VAL A 111 50.35 -22.30 -37.91
CA VAL A 111 50.77 -21.05 -37.25
C VAL A 111 50.02 -19.83 -37.81
N TYR A 112 49.80 -19.77 -39.12
CA TYR A 112 49.04 -18.69 -39.74
C TYR A 112 47.58 -18.67 -39.25
N VAL A 113 46.92 -19.82 -39.22
CA VAL A 113 45.54 -19.95 -38.74
C VAL A 113 45.43 -19.55 -37.27
N VAL A 114 46.32 -20.05 -36.40
CA VAL A 114 46.32 -19.70 -34.98
C VAL A 114 46.55 -18.21 -34.76
N LYS A 115 47.48 -17.58 -35.51
CA LYS A 115 47.73 -16.14 -35.38
C LYS A 115 46.60 -15.26 -35.92
N LYS A 116 45.90 -15.69 -36.97
CA LYS A 116 44.84 -14.89 -37.61
C LYS A 116 43.47 -15.10 -36.97
N TYR A 117 43.11 -16.33 -36.67
CA TYR A 117 41.78 -16.69 -36.16
C TYR A 117 41.76 -16.99 -34.65
N GLY A 118 42.92 -17.10 -33.99
CA GLY A 118 43.00 -17.44 -32.57
C GLY A 118 42.25 -16.47 -31.66
N ALA A 119 42.36 -15.16 -31.90
CA ALA A 119 41.65 -14.15 -31.12
C ALA A 119 40.12 -14.30 -31.24
N SER A 120 39.62 -14.45 -32.47
CA SER A 120 38.17 -14.62 -32.71
C SER A 120 37.60 -15.91 -32.10
N VAL A 121 38.38 -17.00 -32.09
CA VAL A 121 37.96 -18.28 -31.49
C VAL A 121 37.97 -18.19 -29.96
N GLY A 122 38.96 -17.50 -29.38
CA GLY A 122 39.02 -17.22 -27.93
C GLY A 122 37.80 -16.42 -27.46
N GLU A 123 37.54 -15.27 -28.09
CA GLU A 123 36.36 -14.46 -27.77
C GLU A 123 35.04 -15.22 -27.94
N PHE A 124 34.96 -16.11 -28.95
CA PHE A 124 33.77 -16.94 -29.15
C PHE A 124 33.58 -17.96 -28.02
N ALA A 125 34.66 -18.61 -27.56
CA ALA A 125 34.60 -19.53 -26.44
C ALA A 125 34.19 -18.82 -25.14
N ASP A 126 34.72 -17.62 -24.89
CA ASP A 126 34.38 -16.81 -23.72
C ASP A 126 32.91 -16.37 -23.75
N LYS A 127 32.41 -15.91 -24.91
CA LYS A 127 30.98 -15.56 -25.09
C LYS A 127 30.05 -16.73 -24.80
N LEU A 128 30.40 -17.96 -25.20
CA LEU A 128 29.59 -19.14 -24.91
C LEU A 128 29.51 -19.45 -23.41
N ASN A 129 30.61 -19.25 -22.68
CA ASN A 129 30.63 -19.44 -21.23
C ASN A 129 29.83 -18.34 -20.53
N GLU A 130 30.01 -17.08 -20.93
CA GLU A 130 29.28 -15.94 -20.39
C GLU A 130 27.77 -16.06 -20.63
N GLN A 131 27.34 -16.48 -21.83
CA GLN A 131 25.92 -16.72 -22.13
C GLN A 131 25.32 -17.81 -21.25
N LYS A 132 26.04 -18.92 -21.03
CA LYS A 132 25.57 -19.98 -20.13
C LYS A 132 25.41 -19.46 -18.70
N ILE A 133 26.39 -18.71 -18.20
CA ILE A 133 26.34 -18.13 -16.86
C ILE A 133 25.18 -17.13 -16.75
N ALA A 134 25.00 -16.27 -17.75
CA ALA A 134 23.93 -15.27 -17.79
C ALA A 134 22.55 -15.93 -17.80
N GLN A 135 22.33 -16.96 -18.63
CA GLN A 135 21.08 -17.71 -18.66
C GLN A 135 20.79 -18.39 -17.31
N LEU A 136 21.81 -18.99 -16.70
CA LEU A 136 21.66 -19.62 -15.37
C LEU A 136 21.31 -18.59 -14.30
N GLU A 137 21.96 -17.43 -14.30
CA GLU A 137 21.69 -16.37 -13.32
C GLU A 137 20.30 -15.73 -13.55
N GLU A 138 19.87 -15.57 -14.79
CA GLU A 138 18.52 -15.10 -15.13
C GLU A 138 17.45 -16.06 -14.61
N VAL A 139 17.58 -17.36 -14.88
CA VAL A 139 16.62 -18.39 -14.40
C VAL A 139 16.60 -18.43 -12.88
N LYS A 140 17.76 -18.37 -12.23
CA LYS A 140 17.88 -18.32 -10.78
C LYS A 140 17.19 -17.08 -10.20
N GLN A 141 17.45 -15.91 -10.77
CA GLN A 141 16.85 -14.66 -10.29
C GLN A 141 15.34 -14.60 -10.55
N ALA A 142 14.87 -15.12 -11.69
CA ALA A 142 13.44 -15.27 -11.97
C ALA A 142 12.77 -16.20 -10.95
N SER A 143 13.42 -17.33 -10.62
CA SER A 143 12.91 -18.28 -9.62
C SER A 143 12.84 -17.65 -8.23
N ILE A 144 13.88 -16.93 -7.80
CA ILE A 144 13.90 -16.23 -6.50
C ILE A 144 12.78 -15.19 -6.44
N LYS A 145 12.59 -14.41 -7.52
CA LYS A 145 11.50 -13.43 -7.61
C LYS A 145 10.13 -14.08 -7.52
N GLN A 146 9.89 -15.15 -8.29
CA GLN A 146 8.63 -15.89 -8.26
C GLN A 146 8.31 -16.43 -6.84
N ILE A 147 9.31 -16.97 -6.15
CA ILE A 147 9.14 -17.45 -4.77
C ILE A 147 8.84 -16.28 -3.83
N GLN A 148 9.52 -15.15 -4.00
CA GLN A 148 9.29 -13.96 -3.19
C GLN A 148 7.88 -13.38 -3.40
N ASP A 149 7.43 -13.29 -4.65
CA ASP A 149 6.08 -12.84 -5.02
C ASP A 149 5.02 -13.77 -4.43
N ALA A 150 5.25 -15.09 -4.46
CA ALA A 150 4.36 -16.07 -3.83
C ALA A 150 4.30 -15.88 -2.30
N ILE A 151 5.44 -15.64 -1.64
CA ILE A 151 5.49 -15.36 -0.19
C ILE A 151 4.69 -14.10 0.14
N ASP A 152 4.83 -13.03 -0.64
CA ASP A 152 4.16 -11.77 -0.37
C ASP A 152 2.66 -11.84 -0.68
N MET A 153 2.26 -12.63 -1.68
CA MET A 153 0.86 -13.00 -1.91
C MET A 153 0.28 -13.75 -0.70
N GLU A 154 0.95 -14.77 -0.18
CA GLU A 154 0.51 -15.51 1.00
C GLU A 154 0.40 -14.62 2.25
N LYS A 155 1.37 -13.73 2.48
CA LYS A 155 1.29 -12.73 3.58
C LYS A 155 0.08 -11.81 3.42
N SER A 156 -0.21 -11.37 2.19
CA SER A 156 -1.39 -10.53 1.93
C SER A 156 -2.69 -11.27 2.26
N GLN A 157 -2.77 -12.56 1.92
CA GLN A 157 -3.92 -13.41 2.26
C GLN A 157 -4.02 -13.63 3.78
N GLN A 158 -2.91 -13.88 4.46
CA GLN A 158 -2.88 -14.00 5.92
C GLN A 158 -3.37 -12.71 6.60
N ALA A 159 -2.96 -11.54 6.11
CA ALA A 159 -3.44 -10.25 6.59
C ALA A 159 -4.94 -10.05 6.34
N LEU A 160 -5.47 -10.50 5.20
CA LEU A 160 -6.92 -10.47 4.92
C LEU A 160 -7.70 -11.39 5.86
N VAL A 161 -7.20 -12.60 6.14
CA VAL A 161 -7.81 -13.53 7.09
C VAL A 161 -7.82 -12.94 8.49
N GLN A 162 -6.70 -12.35 8.93
CA GLN A 162 -6.63 -11.64 10.20
C GLN A 162 -7.68 -10.54 10.28
N LYS A 163 -7.93 -9.78 9.20
CA LYS A 163 -8.93 -8.68 9.19
C LYS A 163 -10.39 -9.15 9.16
N ARG A 164 -10.70 -10.44 8.98
CA ARG A 164 -12.11 -10.92 8.91
C ARG A 164 -12.92 -10.68 10.18
N HIS A 165 -12.29 -10.66 11.36
CA HIS A 165 -13.01 -10.42 12.62
C HIS A 165 -13.66 -9.04 12.68
N TYR A 166 -13.07 -8.02 12.05
CA TYR A 166 -13.65 -6.67 11.99
C TYR A 166 -15.05 -6.66 11.37
N LEU A 167 -15.30 -7.50 10.36
CA LEU A 167 -16.63 -7.60 9.75
C LEU A 167 -17.67 -8.10 10.77
N PHE A 168 -17.31 -9.10 11.57
CA PHE A 168 -18.19 -9.63 12.60
C PHE A 168 -18.41 -8.63 13.75
N ASP A 169 -17.37 -7.88 14.12
CA ASP A 169 -17.50 -6.88 15.17
C ASP A 169 -18.39 -5.72 14.72
N VAL A 170 -18.26 -5.26 13.48
CA VAL A 170 -19.17 -4.25 12.90
C VAL A 170 -20.61 -4.77 12.87
N GLN A 171 -20.84 -6.02 12.46
CA GLN A 171 -22.18 -6.61 12.46
C GLN A 171 -22.79 -6.67 13.87
N ARG A 172 -22.02 -7.12 14.87
CA ARG A 172 -22.47 -7.16 16.28
C ARG A 172 -22.81 -5.77 16.79
N ASN A 173 -21.95 -4.79 16.53
CA ASN A 173 -22.15 -3.40 16.97
C ASN A 173 -23.37 -2.77 16.28
N ASN A 174 -23.57 -3.03 14.99
CA ASN A 174 -24.75 -2.54 14.27
C ASN A 174 -26.05 -3.12 14.83
N ILE A 175 -26.09 -4.42 15.14
CA ILE A 175 -27.27 -5.05 15.75
C ILE A 175 -27.52 -4.49 17.15
N ALA A 176 -26.48 -4.37 17.97
CA ALA A 176 -26.59 -3.80 19.32
C ALA A 176 -27.12 -2.36 19.26
N MET A 177 -26.60 -1.54 18.36
CA MET A 177 -27.05 -0.16 18.16
C MET A 177 -28.51 -0.10 17.68
N ALA A 178 -28.90 -0.96 16.74
CA ALA A 178 -30.29 -1.00 16.27
C ALA A 178 -31.27 -1.36 17.41
N LEU A 179 -30.91 -2.32 18.27
CA LEU A 179 -31.70 -2.66 19.45
C LEU A 179 -31.82 -1.47 20.41
N GLU A 180 -30.72 -0.78 20.69
CA GLU A 180 -30.67 0.42 21.53
C GLU A 180 -31.50 1.58 20.97
N VAL A 181 -31.52 1.77 19.65
CA VAL A 181 -32.36 2.77 18.97
C VAL A 181 -33.84 2.42 19.13
N THR A 182 -34.23 1.18 18.82
CA THR A 182 -35.64 0.76 18.96
C THR A 182 -36.15 0.85 20.39
N TYR A 183 -35.28 0.58 21.39
CA TYR A 183 -35.60 0.77 22.79
C TYR A 183 -35.86 2.24 23.13
N ARG A 184 -34.97 3.16 22.71
CA ARG A 184 -35.16 4.60 22.90
C ARG A 184 -36.39 5.12 22.18
N GLU A 185 -36.68 4.67 20.96
CA GLU A 185 -37.89 5.03 20.23
C GLU A 185 -39.17 4.65 20.99
N ARG A 186 -39.21 3.45 21.58
CA ARG A 186 -40.35 2.99 22.41
C ARG A 186 -40.53 3.89 23.63
N LEU A 187 -39.45 4.22 24.34
CA LEU A 187 -39.50 5.16 25.47
C LEU A 187 -39.96 6.56 25.04
N HIS A 188 -39.40 7.10 23.96
CA HIS A 188 -39.79 8.39 23.42
C HIS A 188 -41.24 8.42 22.92
N ARG A 189 -41.77 7.29 22.42
CA ARG A 189 -43.18 7.17 22.06
C ARG A 189 -44.07 7.29 23.29
N VAL A 190 -43.78 6.55 24.36
CA VAL A 190 -44.54 6.64 25.62
C VAL A 190 -44.45 8.06 26.21
N TYR A 191 -43.26 8.66 26.23
CA TYR A 191 -43.07 10.03 26.67
C TYR A 191 -43.92 11.03 25.86
N ARG A 192 -43.90 10.91 24.53
CA ARG A 192 -44.72 11.77 23.64
C ARG A 192 -46.21 11.61 23.89
N GLU A 193 -46.70 10.38 24.07
CA GLU A 193 -48.12 10.13 24.38
C GLU A 193 -48.54 10.78 25.70
N VAL A 194 -47.77 10.61 26.77
CA VAL A 194 -48.06 11.23 28.08
C VAL A 194 -48.06 12.75 27.98
N LYS A 195 -47.05 13.32 27.29
CA LYS A 195 -46.99 14.75 27.03
C LYS A 195 -48.21 15.23 26.24
N ASN A 196 -48.62 14.51 25.21
CA ASN A 196 -49.77 14.88 24.37
C ASN A 196 -51.08 14.92 25.18
N ARG A 197 -51.26 14.01 26.15
CA ARG A 197 -52.40 14.07 27.08
C ARG A 197 -52.36 15.31 27.96
N LEU A 198 -51.19 15.65 28.49
CA LEU A 198 -51.03 16.84 29.33
C LEU A 198 -51.24 18.13 28.52
N ASP A 199 -50.63 18.22 27.34
CA ASP A 199 -50.78 19.35 26.42
C ASP A 199 -52.24 19.50 25.98
N TYR A 200 -52.97 18.39 25.78
CA TYR A 200 -54.41 18.42 25.54
C TYR A 200 -55.18 19.08 26.68
N HIS A 201 -54.93 18.68 27.93
CA HIS A 201 -55.59 19.31 29.09
C HIS A 201 -55.28 20.81 29.20
N ILE A 202 -54.02 21.21 28.99
CA ILE A 202 -53.63 22.63 28.99
C ILE A 202 -54.34 23.38 27.86
N SER A 203 -54.43 22.79 26.65
CA SER A 203 -55.11 23.40 25.51
C SER A 203 -56.60 23.60 25.76
N VAL A 204 -57.29 22.62 26.36
CA VAL A 204 -58.70 22.72 26.74
C VAL A 204 -58.89 23.81 27.79
N GLN A 205 -58.03 23.87 28.81
CA GLN A 205 -58.09 24.93 29.83
C GLN A 205 -57.89 26.32 29.21
N ASN A 206 -56.92 26.47 28.30
CA ASN A 206 -56.69 27.75 27.63
C ASN A 206 -57.86 28.14 26.72
N MET A 207 -58.45 27.19 25.99
CA MET A 207 -59.65 27.42 25.19
C MET A 207 -60.84 27.84 26.04
N MET A 208 -61.07 27.20 27.20
CA MET A 208 -62.15 27.57 28.11
C MET A 208 -61.95 28.99 28.65
N ARG A 209 -60.74 29.33 29.13
CA ARG A 209 -60.41 30.69 29.56
C ARG A 209 -60.61 31.71 28.43
N GLN A 210 -60.23 31.36 27.20
CA GLN A 210 -60.43 32.24 26.04
C GLN A 210 -61.92 32.43 25.74
N LYS A 211 -62.74 31.37 25.82
CA LYS A 211 -64.20 31.47 25.63
C LYS A 211 -64.89 32.27 26.72
N GLU A 212 -64.47 32.11 27.97
CA GLU A 212 -64.93 32.94 29.10
C GLU A 212 -64.59 34.40 28.88
N GLN A 213 -63.37 34.72 28.45
CA GLN A 213 -62.95 36.08 28.11
C GLN A 213 -63.77 36.65 26.95
N GLU A 214 -63.96 35.91 25.85
CA GLU A 214 -64.79 36.31 24.71
C GLU A 214 -66.25 36.56 25.14
N HIS A 215 -66.82 35.67 25.95
CA HIS A 215 -68.18 35.82 26.46
C HIS A 215 -68.31 37.04 27.37
N MET A 216 -67.35 37.24 28.27
CA MET A 216 -67.31 38.41 29.16
C MET A 216 -67.22 39.71 28.35
N ILE A 217 -66.34 39.79 27.35
CA ILE A 217 -66.21 40.97 26.46
C ILE A 217 -67.55 41.23 25.75
N ASN A 218 -68.14 40.21 25.12
CA ASN A 218 -69.42 40.33 24.42
C ASN A 218 -70.58 40.72 25.36
N TRP A 219 -70.60 40.20 26.59
CA TRP A 219 -71.62 40.53 27.59
C TRP A 219 -71.47 41.98 28.06
N VAL A 220 -70.24 42.42 28.36
CA VAL A 220 -69.94 43.80 28.73
C VAL A 220 -70.32 44.74 27.59
N GLU A 221 -69.96 44.43 26.35
CA GLU A 221 -70.34 45.22 25.18
C GLU A 221 -71.86 45.36 25.04
N LYS A 222 -72.60 44.25 25.10
CA LYS A 222 -74.08 44.28 25.06
C LYS A 222 -74.68 45.09 26.20
N ARG A 223 -74.15 44.95 27.42
CA ARG A 223 -74.67 45.66 28.60
C ARG A 223 -74.36 47.16 28.52
N VAL A 224 -73.17 47.53 28.04
CA VAL A 224 -72.79 48.92 27.79
C VAL A 224 -73.71 49.53 26.72
N VAL A 225 -73.90 48.86 25.57
CA VAL A 225 -74.83 49.30 24.51
C VAL A 225 -76.26 49.47 25.03
N GLN A 226 -76.75 48.56 25.88
CA GLN A 226 -78.09 48.67 26.49
C GLN A 226 -78.20 49.77 27.55
N SER A 227 -77.14 50.02 28.33
CA SER A 227 -77.14 51.03 29.41
C SER A 227 -77.00 52.46 28.89
N ILE A 228 -76.50 52.61 27.67
CA ILE A 228 -76.41 53.89 26.99
C ILE A 228 -77.79 54.25 26.43
N SER A 229 -78.40 55.31 26.97
CA SER A 229 -79.51 55.96 26.28
C SER A 229 -79.00 56.62 25.00
N ALA A 230 -79.73 56.46 23.89
CA ALA A 230 -79.36 57.07 22.61
C ALA A 230 -79.19 58.61 22.72
N GLN A 231 -79.87 59.25 23.69
CA GLN A 231 -79.74 60.67 23.98
C GLN A 231 -78.36 61.06 24.55
N GLN A 232 -77.82 60.34 25.54
CA GLN A 232 -76.55 60.73 26.20
C GLN A 232 -75.33 60.63 25.28
N VAL A 233 -75.28 59.61 24.41
CA VAL A 233 -74.15 59.46 23.48
C VAL A 233 -74.22 60.46 22.34
N HIS A 234 -75.40 60.85 21.86
CA HIS A 234 -75.50 61.88 20.84
C HIS A 234 -74.93 63.23 21.31
N ASP A 235 -75.25 63.65 22.53
CA ASP A 235 -74.79 64.94 23.06
C ASP A 235 -73.29 64.94 23.41
N VAL A 236 -72.80 63.87 24.03
CA VAL A 236 -71.36 63.72 24.34
C VAL A 236 -70.54 63.54 23.07
N SER A 237 -71.04 62.81 22.07
CA SER A 237 -70.40 62.68 20.75
C SER A 237 -70.35 64.02 20.02
N LYS A 238 -71.43 64.83 20.06
CA LYS A 238 -71.46 66.17 19.46
C LYS A 238 -70.46 67.12 20.13
N LEU A 239 -70.28 67.02 21.45
CA LEU A 239 -69.27 67.80 22.19
C LEU A 239 -67.84 67.34 21.88
N LEU A 240 -67.58 66.03 21.78
CA LEU A 240 -66.27 65.49 21.39
C LEU A 240 -65.92 65.82 19.93
N PHE A 241 -66.88 65.69 18.99
CA PHE A 241 -66.68 66.11 17.60
C PHE A 241 -66.41 67.61 17.51
N ARG A 242 -67.13 68.44 18.27
CA ARG A 242 -66.88 69.89 18.30
C ARG A 242 -65.49 70.21 18.84
N SER A 243 -65.04 69.53 19.90
CA SER A 243 -63.69 69.69 20.46
C SER A 243 -62.59 69.19 19.52
N HIS A 244 -62.76 68.05 18.84
CA HIS A 244 -61.80 67.53 17.87
C HIS A 244 -61.73 68.42 16.61
N HIS A 245 -62.87 68.93 16.14
CA HIS A 245 -62.94 69.84 14.99
C HIS A 245 -62.35 71.22 15.33
N LEU A 246 -62.55 71.74 16.54
CA LEU A 246 -61.89 72.95 17.05
C LEU A 246 -60.38 72.75 17.25
N GLY A 247 -59.95 71.58 17.71
CA GLY A 247 -58.55 71.19 17.81
C GLY A 247 -57.86 71.16 16.44
N ASN A 248 -58.50 70.57 15.43
CA ASN A 248 -57.97 70.48 14.08
C ASN A 248 -57.93 71.85 13.35
N ILE A 249 -58.95 72.70 13.57
CA ILE A 249 -58.95 74.10 13.10
C ILE A 249 -57.83 74.90 13.78
N ASN A 250 -57.60 74.73 15.08
CA ASN A 250 -56.52 75.42 15.79
C ASN A 250 -55.13 74.97 15.34
N GLN A 251 -54.91 73.68 15.04
CA GLN A 251 -53.65 73.21 14.47
C GLN A 251 -53.42 73.75 13.04
N HIS A 252 -54.46 73.79 12.19
CA HIS A 252 -54.37 74.43 10.88
C HIS A 252 -54.14 75.95 10.95
N LYS A 253 -54.70 76.65 11.96
CA LYS A 253 -54.48 78.10 12.17
C LYS A 253 -53.08 78.43 12.69
N LEU A 254 -52.50 77.56 13.53
CA LEU A 254 -51.11 77.68 14.01
C LEU A 254 -50.09 77.45 12.87
N LEU A 255 -50.36 76.54 11.94
CA LEU A 255 -49.51 76.29 10.75
C LEU A 255 -49.59 77.40 9.68
N CYS A 256 -50.71 78.14 9.57
CA CYS A 256 -50.85 79.26 8.64
C CYS A 256 -50.30 80.59 9.18
N LYS A 257 -50.31 80.84 10.51
CA LYS A 257 -49.82 82.10 11.11
C LYS A 257 -48.30 82.26 11.06
N THR A 258 -47.55 81.16 10.94
CA THR A 258 -46.08 81.18 10.77
C THR A 258 -45.62 81.40 9.34
N LYS A 259 -46.52 81.40 8.33
CA LYS A 259 -46.15 81.50 6.91
C LYS A 259 -46.55 82.81 6.21
N THR A 260 -47.25 83.73 6.88
CA THR A 260 -47.65 85.03 6.30
C THR A 260 -47.58 86.16 7.34
N GLY A 261 -46.43 86.84 7.43
CA GLY A 261 -46.29 88.07 8.23
C GLY A 261 -44.84 88.46 8.56
N GLN A 262 -44.20 89.23 7.68
CA GLN A 262 -43.18 90.24 8.02
C GLN A 262 -43.79 91.26 9.01
N VAL A 263 -43.06 92.01 9.86
CA VAL A 263 -42.22 93.22 9.61
C VAL A 263 -41.66 93.69 10.98
N TYR A 264 -40.54 94.44 10.96
CA TYR A 264 -39.81 95.16 12.03
C TYR A 264 -38.74 94.30 12.74
N PHE A 265 -37.41 94.38 12.52
CA PHE A 265 -36.47 95.41 12.03
C PHE A 265 -36.97 96.55 11.14
#